data_AF-A0A6J6PAC1-F1
#
_entry.id   AF-A0A6J6PAC1-F1
#
_cell.length_a   1.000
_cell.length_b   1.000
_cell.length_c   1.000
_cell.angle_alpha   90.00
_cell.angle_beta   90.00
_cell.angle_gamma   90.00
#
_symmetry.space_group_name_H-M   'P 1'
#
loop_
_entity.id
_entity.type
_entity.pdbx_description
1 polymer ?
#
loop_
_entity_poly.entity_id
_entity_poly.type
_entity_poly.pdbx_seq_one_letter_code
_entity_poly.pdbx_strand_id
1 'polypeptide(L)' 'MRPFALPDNYSQTAILVLGKQAPAEHLDNEALLEREKAPRVRLPLAEIVIAGLPAA' A
#
# COMPACT_ATOMS: atom_id res chain seq x y z
N MET A 1 18.07 13.16 5.79
CA MET A 1 17.35 13.91 6.83
C MET A 1 16.16 13.05 7.26
N ARG A 2 16.02 12.63 8.53
CA ARG A 2 14.78 11.96 8.97
C ARG A 2 13.70 13.05 9.04
N PRO A 3 12.60 12.97 8.28
CA PRO A 3 11.57 14.02 8.28
C PRO A 3 10.85 14.14 9.63
N PHE A 4 10.94 13.10 10.47
CA PHE A 4 10.38 13.04 11.81
C PHE A 4 11.49 12.71 12.81
N ALA A 5 11.50 13.42 13.94
CA ALA A 5 12.44 13.20 15.03
C ALA A 5 12.01 11.98 15.88
N LEU A 6 11.99 10.80 15.27
CA LEU A 6 11.72 9.55 15.96
C LEU A 6 12.95 9.15 16.80
N PRO A 7 12.75 8.69 18.05
CA PRO A 7 13.84 8.12 18.85
C PRO A 7 14.46 6.90 18.16
N ASP A 8 15.71 6.59 18.48
CA ASP A 8 16.48 5.57 17.74
C ASP A 8 15.97 4.13 17.91
N ASN A 9 15.09 3.88 18.88
CA ASN A 9 14.42 2.59 19.07
C ASN A 9 13.09 2.45 18.30
N TYR A 10 12.74 3.43 17.45
CA TYR A 10 11.56 3.38 16.60
C TYR A 10 11.93 3.39 15.11
N SER A 11 11.25 2.55 14.34
CA SER A 11 11.32 2.55 12.88
C SER A 11 10.01 3.06 12.29
N GLN A 12 10.10 3.90 11.26
CA GLN A 12 8.96 4.41 10.53
C GLN A 12 8.46 3.36 9.52
N THR A 13 7.28 2.79 9.75
CA THR A 13 6.71 1.75 8.87
C THR A 13 6.09 2.34 7.60
N ALA A 14 5.36 3.45 7.71
CA ALA A 14 4.64 4.05 6.58
C ALA A 14 4.33 5.53 6.85
N ILE A 15 4.06 6.28 5.77
CA ILE A 15 3.37 7.58 5.80
C ILE A 15 2.01 7.35 5.15
N LEU A 16 0.93 7.71 5.84
CA LEU A 16 -0.42 7.58 5.33
C LEU A 16 -0.96 8.96 4.92
N VAL A 17 -1.41 9.08 3.68
CA VAL A 17 -2.12 10.28 3.20
C VAL A 17 -3.61 10.04 3.32
N LEU A 18 -4.30 10.93 4.04
CA LEU A 18 -5.73 10.86 4.29
C LEU A 18 -6.43 12.07 3.67
N GLY A 19 -7.58 11.84 3.01
CA GLY A 19 -8.36 12.88 2.38
C GLY A 19 -9.62 12.33 1.72
N LYS A 20 -10.46 13.23 1.20
CA LYS A 20 -11.58 12.84 0.33
C LYS A 20 -11.02 12.46 -1.04
N GLN A 21 -11.56 11.40 -1.64
CA GLN A 21 -11.21 11.03 -3.00
C GLN A 21 -11.70 12.11 -3.98
N ALA A 22 -10.78 12.62 -4.81
CA ALA A 22 -11.08 13.55 -5.88
C ALA A 22 -11.20 12.79 -7.22
N PRO A 23 -11.68 13.45 -8.30
CA PRO A 23 -11.66 12.85 -9.64
C PRO A 23 -10.24 12.45 -10.06
N ALA A 24 -10.11 11.29 -10.72
CA ALA A 24 -8.82 10.73 -11.10
C ALA A 24 -8.10 11.62 -12.13
N GLU A 25 -8.85 12.39 -12.92
CA GLU A 25 -8.36 13.32 -13.95
C GLU A 25 -7.49 14.44 -13.38
N HIS A 26 -7.53 14.66 -12.06
CA HIS A 26 -6.65 15.63 -11.39
C HIS A 26 -5.23 15.09 -11.15
N LEU A 27 -4.94 13.84 -11.51
CA LEU A 27 -3.60 13.27 -11.41
C LEU A 27 -2.71 13.79 -12.55
N ASP A 28 -1.62 14.47 -12.19
CA ASP A 28 -0.67 15.06 -13.16
C ASP A 28 0.15 14.02 -13.95
N ASN A 29 0.00 12.74 -13.63
CA ASN A 29 0.80 11.65 -14.17
C ASN A 29 -0.10 10.55 -14.74
N GLU A 30 0.04 10.29 -16.05
CA GLU A 30 -0.71 9.27 -16.78
C GLU A 30 -0.58 7.87 -16.15
N ALA A 31 0.60 7.50 -15.64
CA ALA A 31 0.78 6.22 -14.97
C ALA A 31 0.03 6.12 -13.62
N LEU A 32 -0.17 7.24 -12.93
CA LEU A 32 -0.98 7.27 -11.71
C LEU A 32 -2.47 7.19 -12.06
N LEU A 33 -2.89 7.85 -13.14
CA LEU A 33 -4.24 7.80 -13.66
C LEU A 33 -4.65 6.37 -14.04
N GLU A 34 -3.81 5.66 -14.78
CA GLU A 34 -4.06 4.27 -15.16
C GLU A 34 -4.16 3.35 -13.95
N ARG A 35 -3.32 3.58 -12.92
CA ARG A 35 -3.34 2.78 -11.68
C ARG A 35 -4.58 3.03 -10.83
N GLU A 36 -5.08 4.26 -10.79
CA GLU A 36 -6.30 4.60 -10.05
C GLU A 36 -7.54 3.90 -10.65
N LYS A 37 -7.56 3.74 -11.99
CA LYS A 37 -8.65 3.10 -12.72
C LYS A 37 -8.50 1.57 -12.83
N ALA A 38 -7.30 1.04 -12.70
CA ALA A 38 -7.03 -0.38 -12.89
C ALA A 38 -7.78 -1.26 -11.88
N PRO A 39 -8.37 -2.40 -12.32
CA PRO A 39 -8.95 -3.37 -11.41
C PRO A 39 -7.88 -4.00 -10.53
N ARG A 40 -8.23 -4.31 -9.28
CA ARG A 40 -7.25 -4.80 -8.32
C ARG A 40 -6.86 -6.25 -8.63
N VAL A 41 -5.59 -6.47 -8.93
CA VAL A 41 -5.02 -7.81 -9.16
C VAL A 41 -4.81 -8.54 -7.83
N ARG A 42 -5.09 -9.84 -7.77
CA ARG A 42 -4.80 -10.73 -6.63
C ARG A 42 -4.03 -11.94 -7.12
N LEU A 43 -3.08 -12.39 -6.30
CA LEU A 43 -2.57 -13.74 -6.40
C LEU A 43 -3.66 -14.74 -5.96
N PRO A 44 -3.78 -15.91 -6.60
CA PRO A 44 -4.57 -17.02 -6.10
C PRO A 44 -4.22 -17.36 -4.65
N LEU A 45 -5.24 -17.71 -3.85
CA LEU A 45 -5.05 -18.03 -2.43
C LEU A 45 -4.09 -19.21 -2.21
N ALA A 46 -4.14 -20.19 -3.12
CA ALA A 46 -3.28 -21.37 -3.08
C ALA A 46 -1.77 -21.04 -3.23
N GLU A 47 -1.41 -19.87 -3.75
CA GLU A 47 -0.02 -19.45 -3.90
C GLU A 47 0.56 -18.84 -2.62
N ILE A 48 -0.30 -18.37 -1.71
CA ILE A 48 0.11 -17.63 -0.51
C ILE A 48 -0.21 -18.36 0.80
N VAL A 49 -0.93 -19.50 0.73
CA VAL A 49 -1.27 -20.33 1.88
C VAL A 49 -0.47 -21.62 1.85
N ILE A 50 0.26 -21.90 2.94
CA ILE A 50 0.85 -23.20 3.19
C ILE A 50 -0.17 -24.05 3.95
N ALA A 51 -0.72 -25.08 3.30
CA ALA A 51 -1.61 -26.03 3.97
C ALA A 51 -0.83 -26.86 5.00
N GLY A 52 -1.40 -27.05 6.20
CA GLY A 52 -0.84 -27.94 7.22
C GLY A 52 0.10 -27.28 8.25
N LEU A 53 0.06 -25.96 8.43
CA LEU A 53 0.65 -25.34 9.62
C LEU A 53 0.00 -25.96 10.87
N PRO A 54 0.78 -26.58 11.78
CA PRO A 54 0.23 -27.07 13.05
C PRO A 54 -0.38 -25.89 13.80
N ALA A 55 -1.58 -26.08 14.36
CA ALA A 55 -2.17 -25.09 15.25
C ALA A 55 -1.20 -24.87 16.42
N ALA A 56 -0.80 -23.61 16.62
CA ALA A 56 0.00 -23.19 17.78
C ALA A 56 -0.77 -23.38 19.09
#